data_AF-A0A941DML6-F1
#
_entry.id   AF-A0A941DML6-F1
#
_cell.length_a   1.000
_cell.length_b   1.000
_cell.length_c   1.000
_cell.angle_alpha   90.00
_cell.angle_beta   90.00
_cell.angle_gamma   90.00
#
_symmetry.space_group_name_H-M   'P 1'
#
loop_
_entity.id
_entity.type
_entity.pdbx_description
1 polymer ?
#
loop_
_entity_poly.entity_id
_entity_poly.type
_entity_poly.pdbx_seq_one_letter_code
_entity_poly.pdbx_strand_id
1 'polypeptide(L)'
;MKSLLLSAIFLLSACQSTQPVVSKAAYDLGPALSAGMTNTAAPSFLLSDIRSSSALESTAMWYRLYDQPQQLKAFAFARWTSTPAELLSLRLKQLTAQHGGRVLQRSSGELTLPQVQIELDEAAQHFSSASQSVFVLSGRILVQTPGKPAMIRVFSLQQAAGSDAASGVLAAQKTADQLIETVWQLIRSAGQNTP
;
A
#
# COMPACT_ATOMS: atom_id res chain seq x y z
N MET A 1 75.18 -25.36 -17.79
CA MET A 1 74.07 -25.94 -18.60
C MET A 1 72.79 -25.84 -17.77
N LYS A 2 71.74 -25.26 -18.36
CA LYS A 2 70.44 -24.94 -17.75
C LYS A 2 69.57 -26.20 -17.63
N SER A 3 68.82 -26.34 -16.54
CA SER A 3 67.48 -26.99 -16.41
C SER A 3 67.24 -27.34 -14.94
N LEU A 4 66.06 -27.21 -14.34
CA LEU A 4 64.81 -26.50 -14.62
C LEU A 4 64.01 -26.64 -13.31
N LEU A 5 63.46 -25.54 -12.79
CA LEU A 5 62.46 -25.56 -11.71
C LEU A 5 61.26 -26.42 -12.11
N LEU A 6 60.56 -27.05 -11.16
CA LEU A 6 59.11 -27.22 -11.27
C LEU A 6 58.44 -27.32 -9.89
N SER A 7 57.97 -26.15 -9.41
CA SER A 7 57.03 -25.98 -8.31
C SER A 7 55.72 -26.70 -8.58
N ALA A 8 55.29 -27.56 -7.65
CA ALA A 8 53.91 -28.05 -7.60
C ALA A 8 53.08 -27.13 -6.69
N ILE A 9 52.61 -26.01 -7.24
CA ILE A 9 51.59 -25.16 -6.60
C ILE A 9 50.23 -25.70 -7.01
N PHE A 10 49.55 -26.38 -6.09
CA PHE A 10 48.14 -26.73 -6.22
C PHE A 10 47.31 -25.45 -6.22
N LEU A 11 46.87 -25.04 -7.41
CA LEU A 11 45.85 -24.02 -7.58
C LEU A 11 44.49 -24.63 -7.20
N LEU A 12 44.03 -24.38 -5.97
CA LEU A 12 42.61 -24.56 -5.64
C LEU A 12 41.83 -23.44 -6.33
N SER A 13 41.30 -23.74 -7.52
CA SER A 13 40.27 -22.93 -8.15
C SER A 13 38.98 -23.06 -7.32
N ALA A 14 38.74 -22.10 -6.44
CA ALA A 14 37.43 -21.93 -5.83
C ALA A 14 36.45 -21.49 -6.93
N CYS A 15 35.63 -22.42 -7.42
CA CYS A 15 34.46 -22.06 -8.22
C CYS A 15 33.52 -21.26 -7.31
N GLN A 16 33.58 -19.93 -7.43
CA GLN A 16 32.63 -19.04 -6.81
C GLN A 16 31.27 -19.29 -7.50
N SER A 17 30.44 -20.14 -6.87
CA SER A 17 29.08 -20.38 -7.31
C SER A 17 28.30 -19.08 -7.13
N THR A 18 28.17 -18.30 -8.20
CA THR A 18 27.24 -17.19 -8.28
C THR A 18 25.83 -17.78 -8.22
N GLN A 19 25.27 -17.89 -7.01
CA GLN A 19 23.85 -18.17 -6.87
C GLN A 19 23.10 -17.06 -7.61
N PRO A 20 22.20 -17.38 -8.56
CA PRO A 20 21.40 -16.37 -9.21
C PRO A 20 20.58 -15.66 -8.13
N VAL A 21 20.80 -14.35 -7.97
CA VAL A 21 19.97 -13.51 -7.11
C VAL A 21 18.58 -13.49 -7.76
N VAL A 22 17.65 -14.29 -7.23
CA VAL A 22 16.26 -14.25 -7.68
C VAL A 22 15.69 -12.89 -7.27
N SER A 23 15.56 -11.99 -8.25
CA SER A 23 15.04 -10.66 -8.01
C SER A 23 13.54 -10.75 -7.69
N LYS A 24 13.13 -10.13 -6.57
CA LYS A 24 11.71 -9.99 -6.25
C LYS A 24 11.08 -8.99 -7.21
N ALA A 25 9.99 -9.37 -7.87
CA ALA A 25 9.18 -8.44 -8.63
C ALA A 25 8.70 -7.32 -7.69
N ALA A 26 8.90 -6.07 -8.12
CA ALA A 26 8.52 -4.90 -7.36
C ALA A 26 7.27 -4.29 -7.99
N TYR A 27 6.24 -4.05 -7.16
CA TYR A 27 4.94 -3.55 -7.58
C TYR A 27 4.63 -2.22 -6.92
N ASP A 28 3.95 -1.33 -7.64
CA ASP A 28 3.24 -0.18 -7.10
C ASP A 28 1.73 -0.36 -7.34
N LEU A 29 0.93 0.70 -7.09
CA LEU A 29 -0.51 0.67 -7.34
C LEU A 29 -0.88 1.01 -8.80
N GLY A 30 0.10 1.03 -9.69
CA GLY A 30 -0.08 1.38 -11.09
C GLY A 30 -0.50 2.83 -11.32
N PRO A 31 -0.76 3.20 -12.59
CA PRO A 31 -1.26 4.52 -12.92
C PRO A 31 -2.62 4.78 -12.25
N ALA A 32 -2.77 5.98 -11.71
CA ALA A 32 -4.06 6.50 -11.26
C ALA A 32 -4.92 6.82 -12.49
N LEU A 33 -5.61 5.82 -13.03
CA LEU A 33 -6.62 6.02 -14.08
C LEU A 33 -7.97 6.19 -13.40
N SER A 34 -8.71 7.25 -13.72
CA SER A 34 -10.07 7.47 -13.20
C SER A 34 -11.10 6.41 -13.67
N ALA A 35 -10.68 5.46 -14.50
CA ALA A 35 -11.53 4.41 -15.05
C ALA A 35 -12.04 3.48 -13.93
N GLY A 36 -13.29 3.72 -13.49
CA GLY A 36 -13.96 2.93 -12.46
C GLY A 36 -14.25 3.70 -11.17
N MET A 37 -13.75 4.92 -11.01
CA MET A 37 -14.19 5.82 -9.94
C MET A 37 -15.44 6.58 -10.35
N THR A 38 -16.25 6.95 -9.37
CA THR A 38 -17.38 7.86 -9.58
C THR A 38 -16.88 9.20 -10.11
N ASN A 39 -17.64 9.86 -11.01
CA ASN A 39 -17.33 11.21 -11.48
C ASN A 39 -17.67 12.28 -10.42
N THR A 40 -17.19 12.06 -9.20
CA THR A 40 -17.44 12.93 -8.06
C THR A 40 -16.24 13.85 -7.90
N ALA A 41 -16.49 15.15 -7.70
CA ALA A 41 -15.44 16.11 -7.38
C ALA A 41 -14.77 15.74 -6.04
N ALA A 42 -13.44 15.80 -6.02
CA ALA A 42 -12.65 15.56 -4.82
C ALA A 42 -12.58 16.84 -3.97
N PRO A 43 -12.78 16.74 -2.64
CA PRO A 43 -12.58 17.87 -1.74
C PRO A 43 -11.09 18.22 -1.62
N SER A 44 -10.80 19.47 -1.19
CA SER A 44 -9.46 19.84 -0.72
C SER A 44 -9.34 19.66 0.79
N PHE A 45 -8.23 19.11 1.27
CA PHE A 45 -8.04 18.79 2.67
C PHE A 45 -6.54 18.74 3.07
N LEU A 46 -6.28 18.83 4.37
CA LEU A 46 -4.97 18.57 4.94
C LEU A 46 -4.82 17.08 5.22
N LEU A 47 -3.72 16.47 4.79
CA LEU A 47 -3.36 15.10 5.12
C LEU A 47 -2.22 15.10 6.13
N SER A 48 -2.43 14.41 7.24
CA SER A 48 -1.32 13.97 8.11
C SER A 48 -0.71 12.71 7.51
N ASP A 49 0.57 12.44 7.76
CA ASP A 49 1.19 11.22 7.25
C ASP A 49 0.35 9.99 7.59
N ILE A 50 0.13 9.14 6.58
CA ILE A 50 -0.63 7.91 6.73
C ILE A 50 0.20 7.00 7.63
N ARG A 51 -0.35 6.63 8.78
CA ARG A 51 0.28 5.72 9.73
C ARG A 51 -0.10 4.29 9.41
N SER A 52 0.67 3.34 9.88
CA SER A 52 0.34 1.92 9.75
C SER A 52 0.81 1.11 10.94
N SER A 53 0.26 -0.10 11.09
CA SER A 53 0.81 -1.08 12.02
C SER A 53 2.26 -1.42 11.64
N SER A 54 3.07 -1.84 12.62
CA SER A 54 4.50 -2.15 12.40
C SER A 54 4.71 -3.26 11.36
N ALA A 55 3.76 -4.18 11.20
CA ALA A 55 3.81 -5.21 10.16
C ALA A 55 3.81 -4.60 8.73
N LEU A 56 3.20 -3.43 8.55
CA LEU A 56 3.10 -2.74 7.28
C LEU A 56 4.23 -1.71 7.08
N GLU A 57 5.14 -1.53 8.04
CA GLU A 57 6.32 -0.65 7.91
C GLU A 57 7.46 -1.33 7.13
N SER A 58 7.11 -2.07 6.08
CA SER A 58 8.05 -2.72 5.17
C SER A 58 7.49 -2.75 3.75
N THR A 59 8.32 -3.15 2.79
CA THR A 59 7.89 -3.38 1.41
C THR A 59 7.34 -4.79 1.18
N ALA A 60 7.17 -5.62 2.22
CA ALA A 60 6.64 -6.96 2.05
C ALA A 60 5.18 -6.92 1.57
N MET A 61 4.86 -7.80 0.61
CA MET A 61 3.48 -8.10 0.28
C MET A 61 3.02 -9.26 1.16
N TRP A 62 2.00 -9.01 1.98
CA TRP A 62 1.54 -9.96 2.97
C TRP A 62 0.39 -10.81 2.48
N TYR A 63 0.33 -12.05 2.97
CA TYR A 63 -0.80 -12.95 2.77
C TYR A 63 -1.05 -13.85 3.98
N ARG A 64 -2.24 -14.43 4.03
CA ARG A 64 -2.66 -15.46 4.99
C ARG A 64 -3.27 -16.63 4.23
N LEU A 65 -3.01 -17.85 4.69
CA LEU A 65 -3.59 -19.06 4.11
C LEU A 65 -4.81 -19.52 4.89
N TYR A 66 -5.74 -20.21 4.21
CA TYR A 66 -6.97 -20.74 4.80
C TYR A 66 -6.72 -21.74 5.93
N ASP A 67 -5.62 -22.51 5.86
CA ASP A 67 -5.22 -23.50 6.87
C ASP A 67 -4.51 -22.87 8.07
N GLN A 68 -3.90 -21.70 7.88
CA GLN A 68 -3.12 -20.96 8.88
C GLN A 68 -3.49 -19.47 8.86
N PRO A 69 -4.77 -19.11 9.11
CA PRO A 69 -5.23 -17.73 8.96
C PRO A 69 -4.55 -16.76 9.95
N GLN A 70 -4.05 -17.27 11.08
CA GLN A 70 -3.32 -16.46 12.06
C GLN A 70 -1.88 -16.13 11.63
N GLN A 71 -1.33 -16.85 10.66
CA GLN A 71 0.06 -16.67 10.22
C GLN A 71 0.13 -15.68 9.05
N LEU A 72 0.65 -14.48 9.33
CA LEU A 72 0.97 -13.50 8.29
C LEU A 72 2.29 -13.90 7.62
N LYS A 73 2.26 -14.13 6.31
CA LYS A 73 3.40 -14.58 5.49
C LYS A 73 3.71 -13.56 4.40
N ALA A 74 4.98 -13.40 4.06
CA ALA A 74 5.39 -12.54 2.95
C ALA A 74 5.51 -13.36 1.66
N PHE A 75 5.10 -12.80 0.52
CA PHE A 75 5.42 -13.39 -0.78
C PHE A 75 6.94 -13.46 -0.98
N ALA A 76 7.44 -14.62 -1.40
CA ALA A 76 8.87 -14.84 -1.55
C ALA A 76 9.49 -14.00 -2.69
N PHE A 77 8.76 -13.86 -3.79
CA PHE A 77 9.25 -13.27 -5.05
C PHE A 77 8.49 -12.00 -5.47
N ALA A 78 7.72 -11.40 -4.56
CA ALA A 78 6.99 -10.17 -4.80
C ALA A 78 7.11 -9.23 -3.62
N ARG A 79 7.20 -7.93 -3.90
CA ARG A 79 7.26 -6.86 -2.90
C ARG A 79 6.64 -5.59 -3.45
N TRP A 80 6.26 -4.69 -2.56
CA TRP A 80 5.95 -3.32 -2.90
C TRP A 80 7.24 -2.53 -3.25
N THR A 81 7.10 -1.45 -4.01
CA THR A 81 8.17 -0.49 -4.28
C THR A 81 8.44 0.45 -3.10
N SER A 82 7.43 0.67 -2.26
CA SER A 82 7.46 1.49 -1.04
C SER A 82 6.51 0.88 0.01
N THR A 83 6.42 1.44 1.22
CA THR A 83 5.46 0.92 2.21
C THR A 83 4.01 1.12 1.72
N PRO A 84 3.04 0.28 2.14
CA PRO A 84 1.63 0.46 1.79
C PRO A 84 1.07 1.85 2.12
N ALA A 85 1.53 2.46 3.23
CA ALA A 85 1.13 3.81 3.62
C ALA A 85 1.64 4.89 2.63
N GLU A 86 2.89 4.78 2.17
CA GLU A 86 3.46 5.69 1.17
C GLU A 86 2.79 5.54 -0.19
N LEU A 87 2.55 4.31 -0.63
CA LEU A 87 1.84 4.01 -1.88
C LEU A 87 0.41 4.59 -1.86
N LEU A 88 -0.31 4.40 -0.75
CA LEU A 88 -1.65 4.96 -0.58
C LEU A 88 -1.62 6.50 -0.56
N SER A 89 -0.64 7.11 0.10
CA SER A 89 -0.49 8.57 0.15
C SER A 89 -0.28 9.16 -1.23
N LEU A 90 0.60 8.55 -2.05
CA LEU A 90 0.83 8.96 -3.43
C LEU A 90 -0.44 8.86 -4.26
N ARG A 91 -1.14 7.72 -4.17
CA ARG A 91 -2.36 7.48 -4.94
C ARG A 91 -3.51 8.41 -4.55
N LEU A 92 -3.68 8.68 -3.26
CA LEU A 92 -4.65 9.63 -2.73
C LEU A 92 -4.39 11.04 -3.28
N LYS A 93 -3.13 11.49 -3.31
CA LYS A 93 -2.75 12.78 -3.90
C LYS A 93 -3.06 12.83 -5.40
N GLN A 94 -2.69 11.79 -6.14
CA GLN A 94 -2.91 11.71 -7.59
C GLN A 94 -4.40 11.75 -7.95
N LEU A 95 -5.21 10.87 -7.37
CA LEU A 95 -6.65 10.81 -7.67
C LEU A 95 -7.40 12.04 -7.20
N THR A 96 -7.03 12.62 -6.05
CA THR A 96 -7.66 13.87 -5.59
C THR A 96 -7.37 15.01 -6.58
N ALA A 97 -6.13 15.13 -7.05
CA ALA A 97 -5.76 16.15 -8.05
C ALA A 97 -6.49 15.96 -9.38
N GLN A 98 -6.60 14.73 -9.86
CA GLN A 98 -7.34 14.40 -11.09
C GLN A 98 -8.83 14.75 -10.99
N HIS A 99 -9.41 14.66 -9.79
CA HIS A 99 -10.81 15.01 -9.52
C HIS A 99 -11.00 16.45 -9.01
N GLY A 100 -10.00 17.33 -9.22
CA GLY A 100 -10.10 18.78 -8.98
C GLY A 100 -9.87 19.24 -7.54
N GLY A 101 -9.57 18.32 -6.62
CA GLY A 101 -9.25 18.64 -5.23
C GLY A 101 -7.74 18.79 -4.99
N ARG A 102 -7.37 19.19 -3.78
CA ARG A 102 -5.96 19.35 -3.37
C ARG A 102 -5.71 18.65 -2.04
N VAL A 103 -4.66 17.85 -1.99
CA VAL A 103 -4.14 17.27 -0.75
C VAL A 103 -2.95 18.10 -0.31
N LEU A 104 -3.08 18.82 0.80
CA LEU A 104 -2.00 19.62 1.38
C LEU A 104 -1.42 18.92 2.60
N GLN A 105 -0.15 19.18 2.92
CA GLN A 105 0.40 18.72 4.19
C GLN A 105 -0.17 19.57 5.32
N ARG A 106 -0.40 18.96 6.50
CA ARG A 106 -0.84 19.68 7.70
C ARG A 106 0.06 20.88 8.06
N SER A 107 1.36 20.78 7.76
CA SER A 107 2.35 21.84 7.99
C SER A 107 2.13 23.10 7.14
N SER A 108 1.21 23.10 6.16
CA SER A 108 0.97 24.26 5.30
C SER A 108 0.32 25.46 6.00
N GLY A 109 -0.16 25.31 7.25
CA GLY A 109 -0.81 26.38 8.01
C GLY A 109 -2.23 26.72 7.56
N GLU A 110 -2.82 25.94 6.66
CA GLU A 110 -4.17 26.14 6.12
C GLU A 110 -5.24 25.66 7.09
N LEU A 111 -5.55 26.49 8.10
CA LEU A 111 -6.42 26.11 9.22
C LEU A 111 -7.92 25.99 8.87
N THR A 112 -8.32 26.32 7.63
CA THR A 112 -9.73 26.30 7.20
C THR A 112 -10.14 24.97 6.56
N LEU A 113 -9.18 24.16 6.13
CA LEU A 113 -9.45 22.89 5.47
C LEU A 113 -9.68 21.76 6.48
N PRO A 114 -10.53 20.77 6.16
CA PRO A 114 -10.64 19.54 6.93
C PRO A 114 -9.28 18.83 7.04
N GLN A 115 -8.93 18.37 8.23
CA GLN A 115 -7.75 17.56 8.47
C GLN A 115 -8.12 16.07 8.48
N VAL A 116 -7.40 15.29 7.69
CA VAL A 116 -7.56 13.84 7.57
C VAL A 116 -6.34 13.14 8.16
N GLN A 117 -6.60 12.13 8.99
CA GLN A 117 -5.62 11.16 9.46
C GLN A 117 -6.10 9.76 9.06
N ILE A 118 -5.18 8.94 8.56
CA ILE A 118 -5.46 7.55 8.17
C ILE A 118 -4.46 6.68 8.91
N GLU A 119 -4.94 5.58 9.48
CA GLU A 119 -4.14 4.55 10.13
C GLU A 119 -4.51 3.20 9.50
N LEU A 120 -3.52 2.52 8.92
CA LEU A 120 -3.70 1.22 8.28
C LEU A 120 -3.40 0.09 9.26
N ASP A 121 -4.35 -0.82 9.43
CA ASP A 121 -4.20 -1.98 10.31
C ASP A 121 -3.76 -3.22 9.51
N GLU A 122 -4.33 -3.43 8.32
CA GLU A 122 -4.04 -4.57 7.44
C GLU A 122 -3.99 -4.17 5.96
N ALA A 123 -3.06 -4.77 5.23
CA ALA A 123 -2.94 -4.72 3.78
C ALA A 123 -2.38 -6.09 3.31
N ALA A 124 -3.27 -7.07 3.14
CA ALA A 124 -2.87 -8.46 2.92
C ALA A 124 -3.85 -9.24 2.04
N GLN A 125 -3.33 -10.25 1.34
CA GLN A 125 -4.12 -11.19 0.54
C GLN A 125 -4.54 -12.39 1.38
N HIS A 126 -5.84 -12.62 1.54
CA HIS A 126 -6.38 -13.74 2.31
C HIS A 126 -6.83 -14.82 1.34
N PHE A 127 -6.14 -15.96 1.36
CA PHE A 127 -6.47 -17.10 0.52
C PHE A 127 -7.58 -17.93 1.16
N SER A 128 -8.65 -18.17 0.43
CA SER A 128 -9.69 -19.13 0.80
C SER A 128 -9.44 -20.52 0.20
N SER A 129 -8.60 -20.60 -0.84
CA SER A 129 -8.11 -21.84 -1.45
C SER A 129 -6.76 -21.57 -2.15
N ALA A 130 -6.20 -22.58 -2.81
CA ALA A 130 -4.97 -22.40 -3.60
C ALA A 130 -5.16 -21.48 -4.82
N SER A 131 -6.39 -21.30 -5.32
CA SER A 131 -6.69 -20.53 -6.53
C SER A 131 -7.51 -19.26 -6.30
N GLN A 132 -8.02 -19.05 -5.08
CA GLN A 132 -8.93 -17.95 -4.75
C GLN A 132 -8.46 -17.19 -3.51
N SER A 133 -8.49 -15.87 -3.61
CA SER A 133 -8.20 -15.00 -2.49
C SER A 133 -8.96 -13.68 -2.56
N VAL A 134 -8.88 -12.91 -1.49
CA VAL A 134 -9.31 -11.51 -1.45
C VAL A 134 -8.16 -10.65 -0.93
N PHE A 135 -7.93 -9.49 -1.50
CA PHE A 135 -7.06 -8.49 -0.88
C PHE A 135 -7.88 -7.68 0.13
N VAL A 136 -7.40 -7.58 1.36
CA VAL A 136 -8.02 -6.86 2.46
C VAL A 136 -7.20 -5.61 2.76
N LEU A 137 -7.87 -4.46 2.81
CA LEU A 137 -7.33 -3.18 3.28
C LEU A 137 -8.22 -2.67 4.42
N SER A 138 -7.68 -2.60 5.63
CA SER A 138 -8.44 -2.19 6.81
C SER A 138 -7.71 -1.14 7.64
N GLY A 139 -8.47 -0.42 8.46
CA GLY A 139 -7.93 0.65 9.27
C GLY A 139 -8.97 1.62 9.78
N ARG A 140 -8.51 2.83 10.12
CA ARG A 140 -9.35 3.94 10.57
C ARG A 140 -9.04 5.23 9.82
N ILE A 141 -10.07 6.05 9.66
CA ILE A 141 -9.99 7.43 9.21
C ILE A 141 -10.50 8.33 10.33
N LEU A 142 -9.78 9.42 10.62
CA LEU A 142 -10.23 10.52 11.45
C LEU A 142 -10.27 11.79 10.60
N VAL A 143 -11.43 12.46 10.60
CA VAL A 143 -11.63 13.76 9.96
C VAL A 143 -11.94 14.79 11.02
N GLN A 144 -11.16 15.88 11.04
CA GLN A 144 -11.36 17.03 11.91
C GLN A 144 -11.65 18.24 11.04
N THR A 145 -12.85 18.79 11.15
CA THR A 145 -13.26 19.99 10.39
C THR A 145 -13.37 21.17 11.36
N PRO A 146 -12.77 22.34 11.07
CA PRO A 146 -12.87 23.51 11.94
C PRO A 146 -14.32 23.85 12.30
N GLY A 147 -14.58 24.08 13.58
CA GLY A 147 -15.93 24.41 14.09
C GLY A 147 -16.92 23.24 14.09
N LYS A 148 -16.46 22.00 13.83
CA LYS A 148 -17.32 20.82 13.80
C LYS A 148 -16.79 19.67 14.66
N PRO A 149 -17.66 18.77 15.14
CA PRO A 149 -17.22 17.56 15.82
C PRO A 149 -16.31 16.71 14.92
N ALA A 150 -15.32 16.07 15.54
CA ALA A 150 -14.48 15.09 14.85
C ALA A 150 -15.30 13.87 14.41
N MET A 151 -15.01 13.35 13.23
CA MET A 151 -15.62 12.13 12.70
C MET A 151 -14.59 11.02 12.58
N ILE A 152 -14.91 9.85 13.13
CA ILE A 152 -14.07 8.65 13.03
C ILE A 152 -14.83 7.59 12.25
N ARG A 153 -14.14 6.92 11.32
CA ARG A 153 -14.66 5.77 10.58
C ARG A 153 -13.65 4.64 10.55
N VAL A 154 -14.03 3.49 11.08
CA VAL A 154 -13.32 2.22 10.86
C VAL A 154 -13.75 1.65 9.51
N PHE A 155 -12.81 1.10 8.74
CA PHE A 155 -13.08 0.49 7.45
C PHE A 155 -12.39 -0.86 7.32
N SER A 156 -13.00 -1.74 6.51
CA SER A 156 -12.41 -2.99 6.02
C SER A 156 -12.93 -3.21 4.61
N LEU A 157 -12.10 -2.89 3.62
CA LEU A 157 -12.40 -3.01 2.21
C LEU A 157 -11.78 -4.30 1.67
N GLN A 158 -12.47 -4.95 0.74
CA GLN A 158 -12.01 -6.20 0.16
C GLN A 158 -12.28 -6.25 -1.34
N GLN A 159 -11.34 -6.84 -2.07
CA GLN A 159 -11.48 -7.09 -3.51
C GLN A 159 -10.99 -8.49 -3.86
N ALA A 160 -11.70 -9.17 -4.77
CA ALA A 160 -11.31 -10.48 -5.23
C ALA A 160 -9.94 -10.45 -5.92
N ALA A 161 -9.11 -11.44 -5.58
CA ALA A 161 -7.78 -11.67 -6.13
C ALA A 161 -7.62 -13.15 -6.50
N GLY A 162 -6.59 -13.44 -7.31
CA GLY A 162 -6.29 -14.78 -7.78
C GLY A 162 -5.34 -15.52 -6.84
N SER A 163 -4.50 -16.37 -7.42
CA SER A 163 -3.55 -17.21 -6.68
C SER A 163 -2.19 -16.57 -6.41
N ASP A 164 -1.93 -15.39 -6.95
CA ASP A 164 -0.60 -14.79 -7.00
C ASP A 164 -0.57 -13.35 -6.47
N ALA A 165 0.64 -12.84 -6.27
CA ALA A 165 0.85 -11.46 -5.83
C ALA A 165 0.35 -10.44 -6.87
N ALA A 166 0.51 -10.72 -8.17
CA ALA A 166 0.12 -9.78 -9.23
C ALA A 166 -1.39 -9.50 -9.23
N SER A 167 -2.21 -10.54 -9.09
CA SER A 167 -3.67 -10.39 -8.89
C SER A 167 -4.00 -9.70 -7.57
N GLY A 168 -3.20 -9.93 -6.52
CA GLY A 168 -3.24 -9.17 -5.27
C GLY A 168 -2.99 -7.67 -5.47
N VAL A 169 -2.05 -7.27 -6.34
CA VAL A 169 -1.80 -5.86 -6.68
C VAL A 169 -3.00 -5.20 -7.34
N LEU A 170 -3.63 -5.88 -8.30
CA LEU A 170 -4.83 -5.36 -8.97
C LEU A 170 -5.99 -5.18 -7.99
N ALA A 171 -6.15 -6.11 -7.04
CA ALA A 171 -7.15 -6.00 -5.99
C ALA A 171 -6.79 -4.87 -5.00
N ALA A 172 -5.51 -4.72 -4.64
CA ALA A 172 -5.01 -3.65 -3.78
C ALA A 172 -5.27 -2.27 -4.38
N GLN A 173 -5.01 -2.09 -5.68
CA GLN A 173 -5.32 -0.87 -6.41
C GLN A 173 -6.81 -0.50 -6.25
N LYS A 174 -7.71 -1.46 -6.50
CA LYS A 174 -9.16 -1.23 -6.37
C LYS A 174 -9.58 -0.91 -4.93
N THR A 175 -9.03 -1.59 -3.92
CA THR A 175 -9.33 -1.25 -2.52
C THR A 175 -8.81 0.12 -2.13
N ALA A 176 -7.65 0.55 -2.65
CA ALA A 176 -7.12 1.88 -2.40
C ALA A 176 -8.03 2.96 -3.03
N ASP A 177 -8.52 2.75 -4.25
CA ASP A 177 -9.47 3.65 -4.91
C ASP A 177 -10.77 3.79 -4.11
N GLN A 178 -11.31 2.67 -3.63
CA GLN A 178 -12.49 2.66 -2.77
C GLN A 178 -12.26 3.38 -1.43
N LEU A 179 -11.06 3.26 -0.85
CA LEU A 179 -10.70 3.99 0.37
C LEU A 179 -10.64 5.50 0.11
N ILE A 180 -10.11 5.91 -1.03
CA ILE A 180 -10.03 7.33 -1.42
C ILE A 180 -11.44 7.91 -1.59
N GLU A 181 -12.35 7.21 -2.27
CA GLU A 181 -13.75 7.64 -2.37
C GLU A 181 -14.43 7.73 -0.99
N THR A 182 -14.15 6.76 -0.12
CA THR A 182 -14.61 6.76 1.27
C THR A 182 -14.14 8.00 2.02
N VAL A 183 -12.85 8.37 1.89
CA VAL A 183 -12.28 9.57 2.51
C VAL A 183 -13.01 10.81 2.01
N TRP A 184 -13.22 10.93 0.69
CA TRP A 184 -13.94 12.06 0.11
C TRP A 184 -15.38 12.15 0.61
N GLN A 185 -16.09 11.02 0.70
CA GLN A 185 -17.44 10.96 1.25
C GLN A 185 -17.48 11.40 2.72
N LEU A 186 -16.52 10.96 3.53
CA LEU A 186 -16.46 11.31 4.95
C LEU A 186 -16.17 12.79 5.19
N ILE A 187 -15.32 13.40 4.34
CA ILE A 187 -15.08 14.86 4.39
C ILE A 187 -16.36 15.62 4.07
N ARG A 188 -17.10 15.20 3.04
CA ARG A 188 -18.37 15.87 2.66
C ARG A 188 -19.43 15.76 3.75
N SER A 189 -19.58 14.59 4.36
CA SER A 189 -20.56 14.40 5.45
C SER A 189 -20.19 15.21 6.70
N ALA A 190 -18.90 15.34 7.01
CA ALA A 190 -18.44 16.28 8.04
C ALA A 190 -18.85 17.72 7.71
N GLY A 191 -18.77 18.12 6.43
CA GLY A 191 -19.21 19.43 5.95
C GLY A 191 -20.72 19.70 6.07
N GLN A 192 -21.57 18.67 6.13
CA GLN A 192 -23.04 18.83 6.11
C GLN A 192 -23.71 18.74 7.49
N ASN A 193 -23.07 18.12 8.48
CA ASN A 193 -23.61 18.11 9.85
C ASN A 193 -23.43 19.48 10.51
N THR A 194 -24.50 20.28 10.55
CA THR A 194 -24.63 21.46 11.41
C THR A 194 -25.38 21.04 12.68
N PRO A 195 -24.95 21.48 13.88
CA PRO A 195 -25.74 21.30 15.10
C PRO A 195 -27.06 22.06 15.04
#